data_AF-A0AAN8UQ29-F1
#
_entry.id   AF-A0AAN8UQ29-F1
#
_cell.length_a   1.000
_cell.length_b   1.000
_cell.length_c   1.000
_cell.angle_alpha   90.00
_cell.angle_beta   90.00
_cell.angle_gamma   90.00
#
_symmetry.space_group_name_H-M   'P 1'
#
loop_
_entity.id
_entity.type
_entity.pdbx_description
1 polymer ?
#
loop_
_entity_poly.entity_id
_entity_poly.type
_entity_poly.pdbx_seq_one_letter_code
_entity_poly.pdbx_strand_id
1 'polypeptide(L)'
;MYRSVPFSPLLQRLSSMEKETKKEAFRKYLESSGVVDALIKALVALYEQNDKPSSAVDFIQQKLGGPTLSEYEKLQAEMSDLQKKYNELLASHQETCREFEELKNSHPPASSKETAEDKDNRRTGHEGAEQMI
;
A
#
# COMPACT_ATOMS: atom_id res chain seq x y z
N MET A 1 25.55 59.74 -17.22
CA MET A 1 24.33 59.03 -17.66
C MET A 1 24.74 57.68 -18.23
N TYR A 2 24.52 56.57 -17.51
CA TYR A 2 24.75 55.24 -18.08
C TYR A 2 23.59 54.90 -19.01
N ARG A 3 23.86 54.84 -20.31
CA ARG A 3 22.88 54.41 -21.31
C ARG A 3 22.73 52.90 -21.15
N SER A 4 21.55 52.46 -20.73
CA SER A 4 21.18 51.04 -20.62
C SER A 4 21.55 50.33 -21.92
N VAL A 5 22.42 49.32 -21.84
CA VAL A 5 22.82 48.50 -22.99
C VAL A 5 21.66 47.57 -23.33
N PRO A 6 21.16 47.56 -24.58
CA PRO A 6 20.11 46.64 -24.97
C PRO A 6 20.65 45.21 -24.88
N PHE A 7 19.86 44.33 -24.25
CA PHE A 7 20.11 42.90 -24.19
C PHE A 7 20.44 42.38 -25.60
N SER A 8 21.61 41.78 -25.78
CA SER A 8 22.11 41.49 -27.13
C SER A 8 21.21 40.45 -27.82
N PRO A 9 20.88 40.63 -29.13
CA PRO A 9 20.02 39.70 -29.86
C PRO A 9 20.53 38.25 -29.85
N LEU A 10 21.85 38.07 -29.76
CA LEU A 10 22.47 36.75 -29.64
C LEU A 10 22.20 36.10 -28.27
N LEU A 11 22.22 36.85 -27.18
CA LEU A 11 21.88 36.34 -25.85
C LEU A 11 20.39 35.99 -25.75
N GLN A 12 19.53 36.78 -26.41
CA GLN A 12 18.10 36.46 -26.56
C GLN A 12 17.87 35.18 -27.37
N ARG A 13 18.66 34.98 -28.43
CA ARG A 13 18.60 33.77 -29.25
C ARG A 13 19.07 32.54 -28.49
N LEU A 14 20.16 32.64 -27.73
CA LEU A 14 20.67 31.56 -26.87
C LEU A 14 19.64 31.19 -25.80
N SER A 15 19.09 32.18 -25.09
CA SER A 15 18.04 31.94 -24.09
C SER A 15 16.78 31.31 -24.70
N SER A 16 16.40 31.71 -25.91
CA SER A 16 15.26 31.11 -26.61
C SER A 16 15.55 29.67 -27.04
N MET A 17 16.75 29.40 -27.55
CA MET A 17 17.18 28.06 -27.93
C MET A 17 17.26 27.12 -26.72
N GLU A 18 17.75 27.59 -25.57
CA GLU A 18 17.74 26.83 -24.32
C GLU A 18 16.31 26.48 -23.86
N LYS A 19 15.35 27.40 -24.02
CA LYS A 19 13.93 27.13 -23.72
C LYS A 19 13.35 26.07 -24.66
N GLU A 20 13.63 26.16 -25.95
CA GLU A 20 13.14 25.20 -26.94
C GLU A 20 13.78 23.81 -26.73
N THR A 21 15.07 23.73 -26.40
CA THR A 21 15.73 22.47 -26.03
C THR A 21 15.06 21.81 -24.82
N LYS A 22 14.73 22.58 -23.79
CA LYS A 22 14.02 22.06 -22.59
C LYS A 22 12.62 21.56 -22.93
N LYS A 23 11.86 22.31 -23.75
CA LYS A 23 10.53 21.88 -24.21
C LYS A 23 10.61 20.59 -25.01
N GLU A 24 11.56 20.50 -25.94
CA GLU A 24 11.74 19.31 -26.77
C GLU A 24 12.15 18.09 -25.95
N ALA A 25 13.02 18.26 -24.95
CA ALA A 25 13.36 17.20 -24.01
C ALA A 25 12.14 16.70 -23.23
N PHE A 26 11.28 17.61 -22.78
CA PHE A 26 10.05 17.25 -22.08
C PHE A 26 9.05 16.52 -22.98
N ARG A 27 8.89 16.98 -24.23
CA ARG A 27 8.06 16.27 -25.23
C ARG A 27 8.55 14.84 -25.45
N LYS A 28 9.84 14.67 -25.70
CA LYS A 28 10.47 13.34 -25.85
C LYS A 28 10.30 12.48 -24.60
N TYR A 29 10.37 13.07 -23.42
CA TYR A 29 10.10 12.36 -22.17
C TYR A 29 8.65 11.83 -22.13
N LEU A 30 7.65 12.66 -22.45
CA LEU A 30 6.24 12.22 -22.47
C LEU A 30 5.98 11.15 -23.53
N GLU A 31 6.62 11.27 -24.70
CA GLU A 31 6.52 10.28 -25.77
C GLU A 31 7.18 8.95 -25.36
N SER A 32 8.43 8.99 -24.89
CA SER A 32 9.20 7.80 -24.49
C SER A 32 8.68 7.10 -23.24
N SER A 33 8.06 7.83 -22.31
CA SER A 33 7.40 7.27 -21.12
C SER A 33 6.01 6.71 -21.40
N GLY A 34 5.48 6.87 -22.62
CA GLY A 34 4.16 6.37 -23.02
C GLY A 34 2.98 7.21 -22.50
N VAL A 35 3.23 8.36 -21.85
CA VAL A 35 2.16 9.25 -21.35
C VAL A 35 1.27 9.73 -22.49
N VAL A 36 1.86 10.08 -23.63
CA VAL A 36 1.11 10.53 -24.82
C VAL A 36 0.17 9.43 -25.32
N ASP A 37 0.66 8.20 -25.43
CA ASP A 37 -0.12 7.05 -25.89
C ASP A 37 -1.27 6.71 -24.93
N ALA A 38 -1.01 6.74 -23.62
CA ALA A 38 -2.04 6.52 -22.60
C ALA A 38 -3.16 7.58 -22.67
N LEU A 39 -2.80 8.86 -22.83
CA LEU A 39 -3.77 9.95 -22.99
C LEU A 39 -4.58 9.80 -24.28
N ILE A 40 -3.93 9.46 -25.40
CA ILE A 40 -4.62 9.22 -26.67
C ILE A 40 -5.63 8.08 -26.52
N LYS A 41 -5.22 6.94 -25.94
CA LYS A 41 -6.11 5.79 -25.71
C LYS A 41 -7.30 6.14 -24.84
N ALA A 42 -7.10 6.91 -23.76
CA ALA A 42 -8.19 7.36 -22.90
C ALA A 42 -9.18 8.27 -23.66
N LEU A 43 -8.68 9.20 -24.47
CA LEU A 43 -9.51 10.08 -25.29
C LEU A 43 -10.25 9.34 -26.41
N VAL A 44 -9.60 8.37 -27.06
CA VAL A 44 -10.24 7.49 -28.05
C VAL A 44 -11.36 6.69 -27.40
N ALA A 45 -11.11 6.08 -26.24
CA ALA A 45 -12.13 5.34 -25.51
C ALA A 45 -13.35 6.20 -25.12
N LEU A 46 -13.11 7.48 -24.77
CA LEU A 46 -14.17 8.45 -24.48
C LEU A 46 -14.93 8.86 -25.75
N TYR A 47 -14.22 9.02 -26.86
CA TYR A 47 -14.81 9.35 -28.16
C TYR A 47 -15.74 8.23 -28.63
N GLU A 48 -15.31 6.97 -28.50
CA GLU A 48 -16.03 5.76 -28.91
C GLU A 48 -17.24 5.42 -28.03
N GLN A 49 -17.41 6.06 -26.87
CA GLN A 49 -18.62 5.88 -26.06
C GLN A 49 -19.86 6.36 -26.83
N ASN A 50 -20.79 5.42 -27.10
CA ASN A 50 -22.09 5.68 -27.73
C ASN A 50 -22.96 6.60 -26.86
N ASP A 51 -23.03 6.31 -25.56
CA ASP A 51 -23.62 7.21 -24.55
C ASP A 51 -22.51 7.94 -23.81
N LYS A 52 -22.50 9.28 -23.89
CA LYS A 52 -21.46 10.06 -23.20
C LYS A 52 -21.63 9.92 -21.69
N PRO A 53 -20.53 9.62 -20.96
CA PRO A 53 -20.59 9.53 -19.52
C PRO A 53 -21.04 10.87 -18.94
N SER A 54 -21.78 10.82 -17.83
CA SER A 54 -22.23 12.01 -17.10
C SER A 54 -21.05 12.90 -16.67
N SER A 55 -19.90 12.30 -16.41
CA SER A 55 -18.62 12.96 -16.13
C SER A 55 -17.52 12.40 -17.02
N ALA A 56 -17.07 13.21 -17.98
CA ALA A 56 -15.93 12.86 -18.84
C ALA A 56 -14.61 12.77 -18.03
N VAL A 57 -14.47 13.60 -16.98
CA VAL A 57 -13.28 13.63 -16.14
C VAL A 57 -13.12 12.33 -15.38
N ASP A 58 -14.18 11.84 -14.73
CA ASP A 58 -14.15 10.59 -13.96
C ASP A 58 -13.86 9.39 -14.88
N PHE A 59 -14.45 9.39 -16.09
CA PHE A 59 -14.19 8.36 -17.09
C PHE A 59 -12.70 8.32 -17.51
N ILE A 60 -12.10 9.48 -17.78
CA ILE A 60 -10.68 9.56 -18.14
C ILE A 60 -9.79 9.14 -16.96
N GLN A 61 -10.11 9.57 -15.74
CA GLN A 61 -9.38 9.17 -14.53
C GLN A 61 -9.39 7.65 -14.35
N GLN A 62 -10.55 7.01 -14.51
CA GLN A 62 -10.67 5.54 -14.50
C GLN A 62 -9.83 4.89 -15.61
N LYS A 63 -9.88 5.41 -16.84
CA LYS A 63 -9.11 4.86 -17.97
C LYS A 63 -7.59 4.97 -17.80
N LEU A 64 -7.13 5.96 -17.04
CA LEU A 64 -5.72 6.14 -16.69
C LEU A 64 -5.31 5.38 -15.41
N GLY A 65 -6.23 4.62 -14.80
CA GLY A 65 -5.96 3.81 -13.60
C GLY A 65 -6.00 4.58 -12.28
N GLY A 66 -6.59 5.77 -12.25
CA GLY A 66 -6.85 6.50 -11.02
C GLY A 66 -8.05 5.91 -10.26
N PRO A 67 -8.00 5.86 -8.91
CA PRO A 67 -9.15 5.44 -8.12
C PRO A 67 -10.32 6.42 -8.32
N THR A 68 -11.53 5.88 -8.36
CA THR A 68 -12.75 6.70 -8.31
C THR A 68 -12.93 7.33 -6.94
N LEU A 69 -13.73 8.40 -6.88
CA LEU A 69 -14.13 9.01 -5.61
C LEU A 69 -14.78 7.99 -4.66
N SER A 70 -15.66 7.13 -5.17
CA SER A 70 -16.32 6.09 -4.37
C SER A 70 -15.34 5.05 -3.83
N GLU A 71 -14.37 4.59 -4.64
CA GLU A 71 -13.32 3.69 -4.18
C GLU A 71 -12.44 4.34 -3.12
N TYR A 72 -12.11 5.62 -3.28
CA TYR A 72 -11.34 6.37 -2.30
C TYR A 72 -12.08 6.52 -0.96
N GLU A 73 -13.36 6.89 -1.01
CA GLU A 73 -14.22 7.00 0.18
C GLU A 73 -14.38 5.65 0.89
N LYS A 74 -14.60 4.58 0.12
CA LYS A 74 -14.67 3.22 0.66
C LYS A 74 -13.37 2.83 1.37
N LEU A 75 -12.23 3.09 0.73
CA LEU A 75 -10.91 2.79 1.30
C LEU A 75 -10.66 3.60 2.59
N GLN A 76 -11.10 4.85 2.63
CA GLN A 76 -10.99 5.69 3.83
C GLN A 76 -11.86 5.17 4.98
N ALA A 77 -13.07 4.70 4.69
CA ALA A 77 -13.94 4.07 5.68
C ALA A 77 -13.32 2.77 6.24
N GLU A 78 -12.79 1.91 5.38
CA GLU A 78 -12.11 0.68 5.78
C GLU A 78 -10.89 0.96 6.67
N MET A 79 -10.08 1.96 6.32
CA MET A 79 -8.95 2.41 7.15
C MET A 79 -9.41 2.87 8.54
N SER A 80 -10.45 3.69 8.61
CA SER A 80 -11.01 4.15 9.88
C SER A 80 -11.50 2.99 10.75
N ASP A 81 -12.24 2.04 10.16
CA ASP A 81 -12.78 0.91 10.90
C ASP A 81 -11.71 -0.08 11.34
N LEU A 82 -10.68 -0.28 10.52
CA LEU A 82 -9.53 -1.09 10.90
C LEU A 82 -8.74 -0.45 12.05
N GLN A 83 -8.59 0.88 12.02
CA GLN A 83 -7.94 1.62 13.10
C GLN A 83 -8.72 1.53 14.43
N LYS A 84 -10.06 1.59 14.39
CA LYS A 84 -10.89 1.36 15.58
C LYS A 84 -10.67 -0.03 16.16
N LYS A 85 -10.79 -1.07 15.32
CA LYS A 85 -10.57 -2.47 15.73
C LYS A 85 -9.18 -2.69 16.31
N TYR A 86 -8.16 -2.09 15.71
CA TYR A 86 -6.79 -2.16 16.22
C TYR A 86 -6.68 -1.56 17.62
N ASN A 87 -7.27 -0.38 17.85
CA ASN A 87 -7.25 0.28 19.16
C ASN A 87 -8.02 -0.50 20.23
N GLU A 88 -9.19 -1.05 19.88
CA GLU A 88 -9.98 -1.92 20.77
C GLU A 88 -9.21 -3.17 21.16
N LEU A 89 -8.60 -3.84 20.19
CA LEU A 89 -7.79 -5.03 20.43
C LEU A 89 -6.56 -4.72 21.28
N LEU A 90 -5.89 -3.59 21.00
CA LEU A 90 -4.74 -3.14 21.78
C LEU A 90 -5.13 -2.86 23.23
N ALA A 91 -6.27 -2.22 23.47
CA ALA A 91 -6.79 -1.97 24.81
C ALA A 91 -7.11 -3.28 25.56
N SER A 92 -7.80 -4.22 24.90
CA SER A 92 -8.11 -5.53 25.50
C SER A 92 -6.84 -6.34 25.81
N HIS A 93 -5.84 -6.29 24.93
CA HIS A 93 -4.55 -6.93 25.17
C HIS A 93 -3.83 -6.31 26.38
N GLN A 94 -3.82 -4.98 26.49
CA GLN A 94 -3.21 -4.28 27.64
C GLN A 94 -3.90 -4.65 28.96
N GLU A 95 -5.23 -4.70 28.97
CA GLU A 95 -6.02 -5.13 30.12
C GLU A 95 -5.69 -6.57 30.53
N THR A 96 -5.70 -7.49 29.58
CA THR A 96 -5.38 -8.91 29.81
C THR A 96 -3.96 -9.09 30.36
N CYS A 97 -2.97 -8.37 29.81
CA CYS A 97 -1.60 -8.42 30.31
C CYS A 97 -1.49 -7.90 31.75
N ARG A 98 -2.22 -6.82 32.06
CA ARG A 98 -2.24 -6.27 33.41
C ARG A 98 -2.85 -7.26 34.40
N GLU A 99 -3.99 -7.86 34.07
CA GLU A 99 -4.63 -8.89 34.92
C GLU A 99 -3.72 -10.10 35.15
N PHE A 100 -3.03 -10.57 34.09
CA PHE A 100 -2.08 -11.67 34.19
C PHE A 100 -0.91 -11.34 35.12
N GLU A 101 -0.41 -10.11 35.06
CA GLU A 101 0.66 -9.64 35.93
C GLU A 101 0.20 -9.51 37.40
N GLU A 102 -1.01 -9.03 37.64
CA GLU A 102 -1.62 -8.97 38.97
C GLU A 102 -1.78 -10.39 39.57
N LEU A 103 -2.20 -11.38 38.77
CA LEU A 103 -2.30 -12.78 39.18
C LEU A 103 -0.93 -13.43 39.47
N LYS A 104 0.08 -13.16 38.62
CA LYS A 104 1.45 -13.63 38.81
C LYS A 104 2.06 -13.09 40.11
N ASN A 105 1.80 -11.82 40.43
CA ASN A 105 2.39 -11.17 41.61
C ASN A 105 1.70 -11.57 42.94
N SER A 106 0.48 -12.12 42.88
CA SER A 106 -0.27 -12.59 44.04
C SER A 106 -0.01 -14.07 44.39
N HIS A 107 0.82 -14.78 43.61
CA HIS A 107 1.31 -16.11 43.91
C HIS A 107 2.85 -16.11 44.02
N PRO A 108 3.46 -16.22 45.22
CA PRO A 108 4.90 -16.42 45.31
C PRO A 108 5.28 -17.80 44.73
N PRO A 109 6.47 -17.97 44.13
CA PRO A 109 6.91 -19.28 43.63
C PRO A 109 7.23 -20.19 44.82
N ALA A 110 6.21 -20.86 45.35
CA ALA A 110 6.36 -21.93 46.33
C ALA A 110 6.60 -23.26 45.59
N SER A 111 7.89 -23.58 45.45
CA SER A 111 8.51 -24.91 45.61
C SER A 111 7.63 -26.16 45.42
N SER A 112 8.00 -26.97 44.44
CA SER A 112 8.08 -28.43 44.60
C SER A 112 9.44 -28.90 44.08
N LYS A 113 10.36 -29.14 45.03
CA LYS A 113 11.54 -29.99 44.88
C LYS A 113 11.13 -31.45 45.14
N GLU A 114 11.90 -32.36 44.52
CA GLU A 114 12.05 -33.80 44.81
C GLU A 114 10.91 -34.74 44.36
N THR A 115 11.14 -35.87 43.69
CA THR A 115 12.32 -36.75 43.61
C THR A 115 12.54 -37.33 42.20
N ALA A 116 13.81 -37.58 41.87
CA ALA A 116 14.20 -38.57 40.88
C ALA A 116 14.10 -39.97 41.49
N GLU A 117 13.52 -40.94 40.78
CA GLU A 117 13.98 -42.34 40.83
C GLU A 117 13.50 -43.15 39.61
N ASP A 118 14.44 -43.97 39.16
CA ASP A 118 14.56 -44.77 37.95
C ASP A 118 13.94 -46.17 38.14
N LYS A 119 13.33 -46.78 37.09
CA LYS A 119 13.59 -48.15 36.57
C LYS A 119 12.42 -48.85 35.85
N ASP A 120 12.73 -49.24 34.61
CA ASP A 120 12.68 -50.60 34.06
C ASP A 120 11.33 -51.28 33.65
N ASN A 121 11.09 -51.28 32.34
CA ASN A 121 10.88 -52.46 31.46
C ASN A 121 9.79 -53.51 31.79
N ARG A 122 8.79 -53.63 30.90
CA ARG A 122 8.74 -54.80 29.99
C ARG A 122 7.76 -54.66 28.80
N ARG A 123 8.35 -54.90 27.64
CA ARG A 123 7.79 -55.17 26.32
C ARG A 123 7.13 -56.57 26.29
N THR A 124 5.92 -56.69 25.76
CA THR A 124 5.36 -57.83 24.96
C THR A 124 4.02 -57.37 24.37
N GLY A 125 3.86 -57.22 23.05
CA GLY A 125 3.54 -58.30 22.09
C GLY A 125 2.07 -58.09 21.65
N HIS A 126 1.82 -57.46 20.50
CA HIS A 126 1.58 -58.06 19.18
C HIS A 126 0.29 -58.90 19.09
N GLU A 127 -0.74 -58.35 18.43
CA GLU A 127 -1.87 -58.97 17.71
C GLU A 127 -2.70 -57.77 17.21
N GLY A 128 -3.12 -57.57 15.96
CA GLY A 128 -3.34 -58.40 14.78
C GLY A 128 -4.55 -57.78 14.03
N ALA A 129 -4.58 -57.88 12.69
CA ALA A 129 -5.60 -57.41 11.73
C ALA A 129 -5.47 -55.91 11.32
N GLU A 130 -4.96 -55.56 10.14
CA GLU A 130 -5.47 -55.83 8.77
C GLU A 130 -6.97 -55.58 8.57
N GLN A 131 -7.29 -54.47 7.90
CA GLN A 131 -8.27 -54.28 6.80
C GLN A 131 -8.51 -52.76 6.69
N MET A 132 -7.93 -52.03 5.73
CA MET A 132 -8.25 -52.02 4.30
C MET A 132 -9.75 -51.84 4.06
N ILE A 133 -10.18 -50.58 3.94
CA ILE A 133 -11.00 -49.96 2.88
C ILE A 133 -10.81 -48.44 3.01
#